data_AF-A0A9E2WXV3-F1
#
_entry.id   AF-A0A9E2WXV3-F1
#
_cell.length_a   1.000
_cell.length_b   1.000
_cell.length_c   1.000
_cell.angle_alpha   90.00
_cell.angle_beta   90.00
_cell.angle_gamma   90.00
#
_symmetry.space_group_name_H-M   'P 1'
#
loop_
_entity.id
_entity.type
_entity.pdbx_description
1 polymer ?
#
loop_
_entity_poly.entity_id
_entity_poly.type
_entity_poly.pdbx_seq_one_letter_code
_entity_poly.pdbx_strand_id
1 'polypeptide(L)'
;VKDGINDYVVAGRQDAVNPNQTGTKAAAQYRLDIDAGKAAVVRLRLADAGSTGSFGDPFDQIMTGRRREADAFYQALTPAGVGEDAANVMRQALAGMLWSKQFFFYDVNTWLQEHGVDPLRPGRQVRNFEWFHMISGHVISMPDKWEYPWFAAWDLAFHTIALATVDPDFAKQQLDLLLVGLYLHPTGQIPAYEWNFSDVNPPVHGWATIFLYRTEQALRGKTDLEFLTRMFGKLSANFGWWLNRKDRNGRNLFEGGFLGLDNIGVFDRSAPLPTGGYLEQADGTAWVALYAQNLLEIAIELAAHQRAYEDLATNYSGQFILIGRAMNGLGPAGMWDEEDGFYYDVLRLPDGNATRLKVRSMVGLLPLCATTVIEKWQRERVPTLTARTFERFQRMPELAQSIHATGPGHFGVNERGILALVNEDRLRRILARMLDESEFLSPYGIRALSRYHADHPYVFSVEAEAFRKKYLPAESDTGMFGGNSNWRGPIWMPVNVLLIRALLQYFLYYGDNFKIECPTGSGKLLNLFEVAHEIADRLTRIFLRDAAGRRPVFGGADKFQSDPYWRDNLLFYEYFHGDNGAGIGASHQTGWTGLVAPLIEMFGRLDASTFLEAGRESAFQRQ
;
A
#
# COMPACT_ATOMS: atom_id res chain seq x y z
N VAL A 1 -14.27 19.87 26.51
CA VAL A 1 -13.65 18.78 27.31
C VAL A 1 -12.28 18.34 26.81
N LYS A 2 -11.97 18.35 25.49
CA LYS A 2 -10.62 17.98 24.99
C LYS A 2 -9.48 18.91 25.43
N ASP A 3 -9.78 20.11 25.94
CA ASP A 3 -8.79 21.15 26.20
C ASP A 3 -8.48 21.40 27.69
N GLY A 4 -9.11 20.71 28.64
CA GLY A 4 -9.02 21.06 30.07
C GLY A 4 -7.59 21.06 30.65
N ILE A 5 -6.76 20.07 30.25
CA ILE A 5 -5.36 20.01 30.67
C ILE A 5 -4.53 21.11 30.00
N ASN A 6 -4.76 21.37 28.71
CA ASN A 6 -4.07 22.44 27.98
C ASN A 6 -4.43 23.81 28.57
N ASP A 7 -5.71 24.06 28.84
CA ASP A 7 -6.21 25.27 29.49
C ASP A 7 -5.60 25.47 30.89
N TYR A 8 -5.45 24.40 31.66
CA TYR A 8 -4.79 24.43 32.95
C TYR A 8 -3.30 24.81 32.83
N VAL A 9 -2.58 24.19 31.88
CA VAL A 9 -1.13 24.35 31.74
C VAL A 9 -0.74 25.65 31.04
N VAL A 10 -1.41 25.98 29.93
CA VAL A 10 -1.06 27.12 29.04
C VAL A 10 -1.77 28.40 29.49
N ALA A 11 -3.07 28.32 29.78
CA ALA A 11 -3.88 29.49 30.15
C ALA A 11 -4.00 29.69 31.68
N GLY A 12 -3.46 28.77 32.48
CA GLY A 12 -3.53 28.85 33.95
C GLY A 12 -4.93 28.67 34.53
N ARG A 13 -5.89 28.15 33.75
CA ARG A 13 -7.29 27.97 34.17
C ARG A 13 -7.43 26.76 35.08
N GLN A 14 -7.27 26.98 36.39
CA GLN A 14 -7.26 25.89 37.37
C GLN A 14 -8.59 25.11 37.44
N ASP A 15 -9.68 25.76 37.09
CA ASP A 15 -11.04 25.22 37.02
C ASP A 15 -11.32 24.39 35.75
N ALA A 16 -10.39 24.39 34.78
CA ALA A 16 -10.53 23.62 33.55
C ALA A 16 -10.34 22.11 33.74
N VAL A 17 -9.79 21.68 34.88
CA VAL A 17 -9.65 20.27 35.29
C VAL A 17 -10.52 19.97 36.50
N ASN A 18 -10.86 18.70 36.71
CA ASN A 18 -11.65 18.29 37.86
C ASN A 18 -10.85 18.54 39.16
N PRO A 19 -11.29 19.46 40.05
CA PRO A 19 -10.56 19.78 41.27
C PRO A 19 -10.49 18.61 42.25
N ASN A 20 -11.36 17.61 42.12
CA ASN A 20 -11.34 16.40 42.94
C ASN A 20 -10.25 15.41 42.53
N GLN A 21 -9.46 15.71 41.48
CA GLN A 21 -8.38 14.84 40.97
C GLN A 21 -8.85 13.43 40.58
N THR A 22 -10.10 13.31 40.12
CA THR A 22 -10.68 12.07 39.62
C THR A 22 -11.10 12.21 38.16
N GLY A 23 -11.06 11.12 37.40
CA GLY A 23 -11.49 11.13 36.01
C GLY A 23 -10.88 9.99 35.20
N THR A 24 -11.24 9.93 33.92
CA THR A 24 -10.73 8.94 32.96
C THR A 24 -9.48 9.42 32.21
N LYS A 25 -9.07 10.67 32.43
CA LYS A 25 -7.84 11.27 31.89
C LYS A 25 -7.08 11.99 33.01
N ALA A 26 -5.77 11.82 33.02
CA ALA A 26 -4.87 12.46 33.98
C ALA A 26 -3.59 12.88 33.27
N ALA A 27 -2.90 13.88 33.83
CA ALA A 27 -1.56 14.28 33.42
C ALA A 27 -0.73 14.58 34.66
N ALA A 28 0.55 14.21 34.61
CA ALA A 28 1.53 14.62 35.60
C ALA A 28 2.26 15.88 35.11
N GLN A 29 2.19 16.97 35.88
CA GLN A 29 2.84 18.24 35.55
C GLN A 29 4.16 18.37 36.31
N TYR A 30 5.26 18.51 35.58
CA TYR A 30 6.58 18.80 36.13
C TYR A 30 7.07 20.15 35.57
N ARG A 31 7.53 21.04 36.45
CA ARG A 31 8.18 22.30 36.07
C ARG A 31 9.67 22.17 36.39
N LEU A 32 10.51 22.32 35.38
CA LEU A 32 11.96 22.18 35.48
C LEU A 32 12.62 23.38 34.80
N ASP A 33 13.59 23.99 35.46
CA ASP A 33 14.47 24.99 34.87
C ASP A 33 15.77 24.28 34.45
N ILE A 34 16.11 24.34 33.15
CA ILE A 34 17.25 23.62 32.57
C ILE A 34 18.15 24.62 31.86
N ASP A 35 19.38 24.76 32.35
CA ASP A 35 20.38 25.62 31.71
C ASP A 35 20.81 25.09 30.33
N ALA A 36 21.30 25.98 29.47
CA ALA A 36 21.78 25.61 28.14
C ALA A 36 22.85 24.51 28.21
N GLY A 37 22.67 23.44 27.42
CA GLY A 37 23.56 22.27 27.39
C GLY A 37 23.49 21.37 28.63
N LYS A 38 22.60 21.64 29.59
CA LYS A 38 22.30 20.75 30.72
C LYS A 38 21.11 19.85 30.41
N ALA A 39 20.94 18.82 31.23
CA ALA A 39 19.82 17.89 31.14
C ALA A 39 19.24 17.68 32.55
N ALA A 40 17.92 17.52 32.61
CA ALA A 40 17.20 17.05 33.78
C ALA A 40 16.50 15.73 33.43
N VAL A 41 16.46 14.79 34.37
CA VAL A 41 15.89 13.45 34.15
C VAL A 41 14.77 13.21 35.16
N VAL A 42 13.57 12.96 34.64
CA VAL A 42 12.42 12.52 35.45
C VAL A 42 12.22 11.03 35.21
N ARG A 43 12.38 10.22 36.26
CA ARG A 43 12.16 8.77 36.22
C ARG A 43 10.76 8.47 36.74
N LEU A 44 9.91 7.90 35.90
CA LEU A 44 8.52 7.59 36.21
C LEU A 44 8.27 6.09 36.10
N ARG A 45 7.37 5.60 36.95
CA ARG A 45 6.90 4.21 36.92
C ARG A 45 5.41 4.22 37.19
N LEU A 46 4.62 3.61 36.31
CA LEU A 46 3.25 3.25 36.61
C LEU A 46 3.27 2.02 37.52
N ALA A 47 2.62 2.12 38.68
CA ALA A 47 2.53 1.05 39.65
C ALA A 47 1.24 1.21 40.48
N ASP A 48 0.81 0.14 41.11
CA ASP A 48 -0.32 0.18 42.03
C ASP A 48 -0.04 1.11 43.21
N ALA A 49 -1.10 1.68 43.77
CA ALA A 49 -1.01 2.53 44.94
C ALA A 49 -0.35 1.76 46.11
N GLY A 50 0.70 2.35 46.69
CA GLY A 50 1.48 1.74 47.77
C GLY A 50 2.67 0.88 47.31
N SER A 51 2.91 0.75 45.99
CA SER A 51 4.10 0.06 45.47
C SER A 51 5.38 0.85 45.79
N THR A 52 6.34 0.21 46.46
CA THR A 52 7.68 0.75 46.73
C THR A 52 8.66 0.30 45.63
N GLY A 53 8.39 0.69 44.38
CA GLY A 53 9.31 0.42 43.28
C GLY A 53 10.69 1.06 43.53
N SER A 54 11.78 0.31 43.35
CA SER A 54 13.13 0.87 43.50
C SER A 54 13.52 1.69 42.26
N PHE A 55 13.72 3.00 42.46
CA PHE A 55 14.49 3.85 41.56
C PHE A 55 16.00 3.74 41.93
N GLY A 56 16.90 4.17 41.05
CA GLY A 56 18.35 4.05 41.23
C GLY A 56 18.96 2.94 40.38
N ASP A 57 19.99 2.26 40.87
CA ASP A 57 20.74 1.26 40.10
C ASP A 57 19.87 0.18 39.42
N PRO A 58 18.80 -0.36 40.04
CA PRO A 58 17.94 -1.34 39.37
C PRO A 58 17.23 -0.77 38.13
N PHE A 59 16.82 0.50 38.18
CA PHE A 59 16.22 1.18 37.02
C PHE A 59 17.24 1.34 35.90
N ASP A 60 18.45 1.79 36.22
CA ASP A 60 19.51 2.02 35.24
C ASP A 60 20.01 0.71 34.61
N GLN A 61 20.06 -0.38 35.40
CA GLN A 61 20.35 -1.72 34.90
C GLN A 61 19.27 -2.23 33.93
N ILE A 62 17.99 -2.02 34.25
CA ILE A 62 16.88 -2.36 33.34
C ILE A 62 17.01 -1.58 32.03
N MET A 63 17.18 -0.26 32.09
CA MET A 63 17.28 0.57 30.88
C MET A 63 18.48 0.20 30.03
N THR A 64 19.64 -0.07 30.64
CA THR A 64 20.85 -0.53 29.94
C THR A 64 20.64 -1.91 29.31
N GLY A 65 20.03 -2.85 30.05
CA GLY A 65 19.68 -4.17 29.56
C GLY A 65 18.76 -4.11 28.34
N ARG A 66 17.67 -3.34 28.42
CA ARG A 66 16.71 -3.16 27.32
C ARG A 66 17.33 -2.52 26.08
N ARG A 67 18.27 -1.56 26.23
CA ARG A 67 19.01 -0.98 25.10
C ARG A 67 19.84 -2.03 24.38
N ARG A 68 20.65 -2.80 25.12
CA ARG A 68 21.49 -3.87 24.55
C ARG A 68 20.65 -4.96 23.87
N GLU A 69 19.53 -5.35 24.45
CA GLU A 69 18.61 -6.32 23.85
C GLU A 69 18.00 -5.78 22.55
N ALA A 70 17.60 -4.50 22.53
CA ALA A 70 17.12 -3.86 21.31
C ALA A 70 18.21 -3.80 20.23
N ASP A 71 19.44 -3.44 20.59
CA ASP A 71 20.57 -3.40 19.66
C ASP A 71 20.83 -4.80 19.05
N ALA A 72 20.88 -5.84 19.88
CA ALA A 72 21.06 -7.22 19.43
C ALA A 72 19.91 -7.71 18.53
N PHE A 73 18.66 -7.35 18.88
CA PHE A 73 17.49 -7.69 18.09
C PHE A 73 17.53 -7.07 16.69
N TYR A 74 17.78 -5.76 16.58
CA TYR A 74 17.86 -5.09 15.27
C TYR A 74 19.08 -5.53 14.47
N GLN A 75 20.20 -5.84 15.13
CA GLN A 75 21.38 -6.41 14.47
C GLN A 75 21.06 -7.77 13.83
N ALA A 76 20.29 -8.64 14.50
CA ALA A 76 19.90 -9.94 13.95
C ALA A 76 18.93 -9.84 12.76
N LEU A 77 18.13 -8.77 12.69
CA LEU A 77 17.24 -8.51 11.55
C LEU A 77 17.99 -7.94 10.34
N THR A 78 19.04 -7.17 10.58
CA THR A 78 19.79 -6.47 9.53
C THR A 78 20.66 -7.44 8.73
N PRO A 79 20.52 -7.52 7.40
CA PRO A 79 21.38 -8.38 6.57
C PRO A 79 22.86 -7.98 6.67
N ALA A 80 23.77 -8.96 6.62
CA ALA A 80 25.20 -8.71 6.85
C ALA A 80 25.86 -7.76 5.83
N GLY A 81 25.32 -7.66 4.61
CA GLY A 81 25.82 -6.75 3.57
C GLY A 81 25.32 -5.30 3.68
N VAL A 82 24.39 -5.02 4.60
CA VAL A 82 23.80 -3.69 4.75
C VAL A 82 24.72 -2.79 5.58
N GLY A 83 25.10 -1.64 5.02
CA GLY A 83 25.94 -0.64 5.68
C GLY A 83 25.27 0.04 6.87
N GLU A 84 26.07 0.64 7.75
CA GLU A 84 25.61 1.24 9.02
C GLU A 84 24.49 2.28 8.85
N ASP A 85 24.58 3.13 7.81
CA ASP A 85 23.57 4.16 7.55
C ASP A 85 22.22 3.54 7.17
N ALA A 86 22.22 2.55 6.28
CA ALA A 86 21.01 1.82 5.88
C ALA A 86 20.44 0.98 7.03
N ALA A 87 21.29 0.39 7.87
CA ALA A 87 20.86 -0.30 9.09
C ALA A 87 20.17 0.66 10.07
N ASN A 88 20.68 1.89 10.21
CA ASN A 88 20.04 2.94 11.02
C ASN A 88 18.68 3.38 10.43
N VAL A 89 18.57 3.53 9.10
CA VAL A 89 17.28 3.79 8.42
C VAL A 89 16.28 2.67 8.72
N MET A 90 16.68 1.41 8.53
CA MET A 90 15.83 0.25 8.77
C MET A 90 15.35 0.20 10.23
N ARG A 91 16.25 0.42 11.19
CA ARG A 91 15.91 0.45 12.62
C ARG A 91 14.89 1.54 12.94
N GLN A 92 15.09 2.76 12.45
CA GLN A 92 14.19 3.89 12.74
C GLN A 92 12.83 3.71 12.07
N ALA A 93 12.77 3.17 10.86
CA ALA A 93 11.51 2.86 10.17
C ALA A 93 10.67 1.86 10.99
N LEU A 94 11.28 0.75 11.42
CA LEU A 94 10.61 -0.29 12.21
C LEU A 94 10.23 0.19 13.62
N ALA A 95 11.10 0.97 14.27
CA ALA A 95 10.77 1.60 15.55
C ALA A 95 9.59 2.58 15.42
N GLY A 96 9.53 3.32 14.31
CA GLY A 96 8.42 4.20 13.95
C GLY A 96 7.10 3.46 13.79
N MET A 97 7.10 2.32 13.11
CA MET A 97 5.92 1.44 13.00
C MET A 97 5.39 1.03 14.38
N LEU A 98 6.28 0.62 15.28
CA LEU A 98 5.91 0.23 16.65
C LEU A 98 5.43 1.43 17.48
N TRP A 99 6.01 2.61 17.26
CA TRP A 99 5.62 3.84 17.94
C TRP A 99 4.24 4.35 17.50
N SER A 100 3.86 4.10 16.24
CA SER A 100 2.60 4.56 15.64
C SER A 100 1.36 3.76 16.07
N LYS A 101 1.54 2.72 16.90
CA LYS A 101 0.44 2.00 17.54
C LYS A 101 -0.35 2.93 18.46
N GLN A 102 -1.67 3.03 18.28
CA GLN A 102 -2.57 3.85 19.11
C GLN A 102 -3.84 3.09 19.48
N PHE A 103 -4.35 3.33 20.69
CA PHE A 103 -5.70 2.87 21.06
C PHE A 103 -6.74 3.75 20.39
N PHE A 104 -7.56 3.16 19.52
CA PHE A 104 -8.63 3.84 18.78
C PHE A 104 -9.99 3.34 19.25
N PHE A 105 -10.76 4.23 19.87
CA PHE A 105 -12.12 3.96 20.34
C PHE A 105 -13.13 4.81 19.60
N TYR A 106 -14.10 4.15 18.97
CA TYR A 106 -15.20 4.80 18.26
C TYR A 106 -16.41 3.87 18.21
N ASP A 107 -17.44 4.17 19.01
CA ASP A 107 -18.76 3.56 18.91
C ASP A 107 -19.64 4.45 18.02
N VAL A 108 -19.90 3.98 16.80
CA VAL A 108 -20.63 4.77 15.79
C VAL A 108 -22.09 4.96 16.21
N ASN A 109 -22.75 3.94 16.77
CA ASN A 109 -24.14 4.06 17.20
C ASN A 109 -24.28 5.08 18.34
N THR A 110 -23.42 5.00 19.36
CA THR A 110 -23.44 5.98 20.46
C THR A 110 -23.21 7.40 19.92
N TRP A 111 -22.24 7.58 19.02
CA TRP A 111 -21.99 8.87 18.38
C TRP A 111 -23.20 9.38 17.58
N LEU A 112 -23.89 8.53 16.82
CA LEU A 112 -25.10 8.90 16.07
C LEU A 112 -26.23 9.34 17.02
N GLN A 113 -26.45 8.62 18.12
CA GLN A 113 -27.46 8.95 19.13
C GLN A 113 -27.19 10.30 19.79
N GLU A 114 -25.93 10.58 20.15
CA GLU A 114 -25.51 11.88 20.71
C GLU A 114 -25.74 13.05 19.73
N HIS A 115 -25.79 12.77 18.43
CA HIS A 115 -26.08 13.76 17.38
C HIS A 115 -27.56 13.77 16.96
N GLY A 116 -28.43 13.05 17.69
CA GLY A 116 -29.88 13.00 17.43
C GLY A 116 -30.26 12.24 16.16
N VAL A 117 -29.44 11.29 15.73
CA VAL A 117 -29.64 10.51 14.51
C VAL A 117 -30.02 9.07 14.86
N ASP A 118 -31.18 8.62 14.38
CA ASP A 118 -31.65 7.23 14.50
C ASP A 118 -31.44 6.52 13.14
N PRO A 119 -30.56 5.50 13.07
CA PRO A 119 -30.25 4.80 11.82
C PRO A 119 -31.46 4.07 11.20
N LEU A 120 -32.52 3.83 11.96
CA LEU A 120 -33.70 3.10 11.51
C LEU A 120 -34.86 4.02 11.09
N ARG A 121 -34.70 5.34 11.22
CA ARG A 121 -35.75 6.31 10.85
C ARG A 121 -35.29 7.23 9.73
N PRO A 122 -36.19 7.64 8.81
CA PRO A 122 -35.88 8.71 7.87
C PRO A 122 -35.53 10.00 8.65
N GLY A 123 -34.39 10.60 8.33
CA GLY A 123 -33.89 11.75 9.05
C GLY A 123 -32.63 12.35 8.43
N ARG A 124 -31.97 13.22 9.19
CA ARG A 124 -30.69 13.82 8.80
C ARG A 124 -29.62 12.72 8.70
N GLN A 125 -29.00 12.60 7.53
CA GLN A 125 -27.81 11.77 7.36
C GLN A 125 -26.56 12.57 7.77
N VAL A 126 -25.67 11.92 8.51
CA VAL A 126 -24.35 12.43 8.91
C VAL A 126 -23.28 11.42 8.48
N ARG A 127 -22.00 11.78 8.61
CA ARG A 127 -20.90 10.87 8.25
C ARG A 127 -21.06 9.50 8.93
N ASN A 128 -20.69 8.44 8.20
CA ASN A 128 -20.69 7.06 8.68
C ASN A 128 -22.06 6.53 9.18
N PHE A 129 -23.17 7.17 8.81
CA PHE A 129 -24.52 6.77 9.21
C PHE A 129 -24.84 5.28 8.91
N GLU A 130 -24.39 4.77 7.77
CA GLU A 130 -24.59 3.36 7.35
C GLU A 130 -23.80 2.36 8.22
N TRP A 131 -22.86 2.84 9.02
CA TRP A 131 -21.92 2.05 9.81
C TRP A 131 -22.28 2.03 11.29
N PHE A 132 -23.56 2.23 11.63
CA PHE A 132 -24.04 2.26 13.02
C PHE A 132 -23.66 0.99 13.82
N HIS A 133 -23.46 -0.15 13.19
CA HIS A 133 -23.05 -1.40 13.84
C HIS A 133 -21.58 -1.42 14.28
N MET A 134 -20.75 -0.50 13.78
CA MET A 134 -19.31 -0.53 13.98
C MET A 134 -18.91 -0.04 15.38
N ILE A 135 -18.09 -0.84 16.04
CA ILE A 135 -17.52 -0.53 17.36
C ILE A 135 -16.02 -0.77 17.31
N SER A 136 -15.26 0.32 17.39
CA SER A 136 -13.80 0.29 17.49
C SER A 136 -13.36 0.40 18.95
N GLY A 137 -12.36 -0.39 19.34
CA GLY A 137 -11.82 -0.40 20.71
C GLY A 137 -10.51 -1.21 20.81
N HIS A 138 -9.59 -0.97 19.88
CA HIS A 138 -8.36 -1.78 19.74
C HIS A 138 -7.12 -0.90 19.59
N VAL A 139 -5.95 -1.50 19.82
CA VAL A 139 -4.67 -0.90 19.44
C VAL A 139 -4.44 -1.13 17.96
N ILE A 140 -4.37 -0.05 17.18
CA ILE A 140 -4.24 -0.07 15.73
C ILE A 140 -2.94 0.64 15.31
N SER A 141 -2.28 0.15 14.26
CA SER A 141 -1.18 0.85 13.60
C SER A 141 -1.70 2.00 12.76
N MET A 142 -1.36 3.24 13.13
CA MET A 142 -1.79 4.44 12.40
C MET A 142 -0.83 4.79 11.26
N PRO A 143 -1.32 5.46 10.19
CA PRO A 143 -0.45 6.01 9.16
C PRO A 143 0.56 7.00 9.75
N ASP A 144 0.08 7.93 10.58
CA ASP A 144 0.88 8.93 11.27
C ASP A 144 0.32 9.12 12.69
N LYS A 145 1.18 9.09 13.72
CA LYS A 145 0.72 9.17 15.12
C LYS A 145 0.11 10.53 15.50
N TRP A 146 0.49 11.59 14.80
CA TRP A 146 0.17 12.97 15.11
C TRP A 146 -0.89 13.55 14.18
N GLU A 147 -0.65 13.52 12.87
CA GLU A 147 -1.52 14.15 11.87
C GLU A 147 -2.68 13.25 11.45
N TYR A 148 -2.47 11.94 11.43
CA TYR A 148 -3.47 10.94 11.09
C TYR A 148 -3.69 9.94 12.23
N PRO A 149 -4.15 10.38 13.43
CA PRO A 149 -4.37 9.51 14.60
C PRO A 149 -5.65 8.63 14.44
N TRP A 150 -5.85 8.10 13.24
CA TRP A 150 -6.97 7.31 12.77
C TRP A 150 -6.49 6.32 11.70
N PHE A 151 -7.18 5.20 11.56
CA PHE A 151 -6.77 4.15 10.63
C PHE A 151 -7.28 4.41 9.21
N ALA A 152 -6.48 4.03 8.22
CA ALA A 152 -6.90 3.86 6.84
C ALA A 152 -6.69 2.38 6.45
N ALA A 153 -7.70 1.77 5.82
CA ALA A 153 -7.69 0.32 5.62
C ALA A 153 -6.60 -0.16 4.67
N TRP A 154 -6.41 0.55 3.54
CA TRP A 154 -5.37 0.16 2.60
C TRP A 154 -3.96 0.43 3.14
N ASP A 155 -3.73 1.53 3.86
CA ASP A 155 -2.49 1.80 4.60
C ASP A 155 -2.14 0.64 5.52
N LEU A 156 -3.12 0.14 6.28
CA LEU A 156 -2.91 -0.94 7.24
C LEU A 156 -2.35 -2.20 6.59
N ALA A 157 -2.81 -2.54 5.38
CA ALA A 157 -2.26 -3.66 4.62
C ALA A 157 -0.75 -3.47 4.34
N PHE A 158 -0.31 -2.27 3.99
CA PHE A 158 1.11 -1.95 3.82
C PHE A 158 1.88 -1.91 5.15
N HIS A 159 1.27 -1.40 6.22
CA HIS A 159 1.86 -1.42 7.56
C HIS A 159 2.22 -2.84 7.98
N THR A 160 1.35 -3.81 7.66
CA THR A 160 1.58 -5.21 8.05
C THR A 160 2.83 -5.81 7.43
N ILE A 161 3.24 -5.35 6.24
CA ILE A 161 4.46 -5.79 5.57
C ILE A 161 5.70 -5.37 6.37
N ALA A 162 5.76 -4.09 6.77
CA ALA A 162 6.86 -3.58 7.59
C ALA A 162 6.83 -4.17 9.02
N LEU A 163 5.64 -4.28 9.62
CA LEU A 163 5.47 -4.86 10.95
C LEU A 163 5.88 -6.34 11.00
N ALA A 164 5.68 -7.10 9.92
CA ALA A 164 6.08 -8.51 9.87
C ALA A 164 7.59 -8.72 10.01
N THR A 165 8.41 -7.69 9.77
CA THR A 165 9.85 -7.73 10.06
C THR A 165 10.12 -7.89 11.57
N VAL A 166 9.33 -7.24 12.44
CA VAL A 166 9.58 -7.17 13.89
C VAL A 166 8.54 -7.89 14.77
N ASP A 167 7.30 -8.00 14.31
CA ASP A 167 6.14 -8.46 15.08
C ASP A 167 5.09 -9.08 14.14
N PRO A 168 5.33 -10.30 13.61
CA PRO A 168 4.44 -10.95 12.65
C PRO A 168 3.06 -11.29 13.24
N ASP A 169 2.97 -11.53 14.56
CA ASP A 169 1.71 -11.79 15.23
C ASP A 169 0.83 -10.53 15.26
N PHE A 170 1.39 -9.38 15.63
CA PHE A 170 0.67 -8.11 15.55
C PHE A 170 0.28 -7.77 14.12
N ALA A 171 1.18 -7.97 13.14
CA ALA A 171 0.87 -7.74 11.73
C ALA A 171 -0.37 -8.53 11.27
N LYS A 172 -0.47 -9.83 11.61
CA LYS A 172 -1.67 -10.64 11.31
C LYS A 172 -2.91 -10.15 12.03
N GLN A 173 -2.80 -9.77 13.30
CA GLN A 173 -3.92 -9.20 14.06
C GLN A 173 -4.45 -7.92 13.43
N GLN A 174 -3.56 -7.03 12.96
CA GLN A 174 -3.95 -5.79 12.29
C GLN A 174 -4.70 -6.05 10.99
N LEU A 175 -4.25 -7.00 10.17
CA LEU A 175 -4.93 -7.31 8.91
C LEU A 175 -6.30 -7.97 9.13
N ASP A 176 -6.41 -8.86 10.11
CA ASP A 176 -7.67 -9.53 10.48
C ASP A 176 -8.68 -8.55 11.10
N LEU A 177 -8.20 -7.55 11.85
CA LEU A 177 -9.04 -6.59 12.59
C LEU A 177 -10.13 -5.95 11.73
N LEU A 178 -9.81 -5.51 10.51
CA LEU A 178 -10.77 -4.85 9.64
C LEU A 178 -11.75 -5.80 8.95
N LEU A 179 -11.53 -7.12 9.10
CA LEU A 179 -12.35 -8.18 8.50
C LEU A 179 -13.27 -8.87 9.52
N VAL A 180 -13.15 -8.56 10.81
CA VAL A 180 -14.07 -9.05 11.85
C VAL A 180 -15.38 -8.27 11.83
N GLY A 181 -16.48 -8.89 12.29
CA GLY A 181 -17.83 -8.30 12.19
C GLY A 181 -18.06 -7.01 13.00
N LEU A 182 -17.11 -6.60 13.85
CA LEU A 182 -17.13 -5.30 14.52
C LEU A 182 -16.71 -4.15 13.60
N TYR A 183 -16.01 -4.45 12.50
CA TYR A 183 -15.49 -3.48 11.52
C TYR A 183 -16.04 -3.73 10.12
N LEU A 184 -16.05 -4.99 9.66
CA LEU A 184 -16.51 -5.36 8.33
C LEU A 184 -18.03 -5.16 8.22
N HIS A 185 -18.44 -4.35 7.25
CA HIS A 185 -19.86 -4.14 6.98
C HIS A 185 -20.55 -5.45 6.61
N PRO A 186 -21.81 -5.70 7.02
CA PRO A 186 -22.55 -6.92 6.66
C PRO A 186 -22.70 -7.20 5.15
N THR A 187 -22.50 -6.18 4.31
CA THR A 187 -22.49 -6.30 2.84
C THR A 187 -21.18 -6.85 2.28
N GLY A 188 -20.14 -6.98 3.12
CA GLY A 188 -18.78 -7.34 2.74
C GLY A 188 -17.85 -6.14 2.55
N GLN A 189 -18.29 -4.89 2.71
CA GLN A 189 -17.42 -3.72 2.58
C GLN A 189 -16.46 -3.58 3.76
N ILE A 190 -15.18 -3.35 3.46
CA ILE A 190 -14.15 -2.99 4.45
C ILE A 190 -14.22 -1.46 4.68
N PRO A 191 -14.24 -0.97 5.93
CA PRO A 191 -14.34 0.46 6.20
C PRO A 191 -13.09 1.20 5.71
N ALA A 192 -13.24 2.27 4.92
CA ALA A 192 -12.09 2.96 4.34
C ALA A 192 -11.24 3.72 5.39
N TYR A 193 -11.80 4.77 5.99
CA TYR A 193 -11.13 5.61 6.99
C TYR A 193 -12.13 6.44 7.82
N GLU A 194 -11.69 7.02 8.95
CA GLU A 194 -12.57 7.64 9.97
C GLU A 194 -13.59 8.64 9.40
N TRP A 195 -13.22 9.44 8.40
CA TRP A 195 -14.09 10.48 7.86
C TRP A 195 -15.20 9.94 6.96
N ASN A 196 -14.97 8.80 6.31
CA ASN A 196 -15.93 8.18 5.40
C ASN A 196 -15.66 6.67 5.26
N PHE A 197 -16.31 5.85 6.08
CA PHE A 197 -16.15 4.39 5.99
C PHE A 197 -16.73 3.80 4.70
N SER A 198 -17.70 4.46 4.06
CA SER A 198 -18.32 4.00 2.81
C SER A 198 -17.46 4.26 1.56
N ASP A 199 -16.34 4.96 1.68
CA ASP A 199 -15.41 5.14 0.57
C ASP A 199 -14.75 3.82 0.14
N VAL A 200 -14.11 3.87 -1.03
CA VAL A 200 -13.47 2.72 -1.65
C VAL A 200 -11.96 2.89 -1.59
N ASN A 201 -11.26 1.89 -1.11
CA ASN A 201 -9.80 1.83 -1.14
C ASN A 201 -9.33 0.64 -1.97
N PRO A 202 -8.06 0.64 -2.44
CA PRO A 202 -7.49 -0.51 -3.13
C PRO A 202 -7.60 -1.80 -2.30
N PRO A 203 -8.07 -2.93 -2.88
CA PRO A 203 -8.25 -4.20 -2.20
C PRO A 203 -6.94 -4.99 -2.03
N VAL A 204 -5.93 -4.36 -1.43
CA VAL A 204 -4.58 -4.93 -1.24
C VAL A 204 -4.48 -5.93 -0.08
N HIS A 205 -5.57 -6.15 0.66
CA HIS A 205 -5.62 -7.05 1.81
C HIS A 205 -5.35 -8.52 1.44
N GLY A 206 -5.76 -8.94 0.24
CA GLY A 206 -5.47 -10.30 -0.24
C GLY A 206 -3.97 -10.54 -0.46
N TRP A 207 -3.27 -9.54 -1.00
CA TRP A 207 -1.81 -9.61 -1.17
C TRP A 207 -1.10 -9.63 0.18
N ALA A 208 -1.47 -8.74 1.10
CA ALA A 208 -0.91 -8.72 2.45
C ALA A 208 -1.17 -10.05 3.20
N THR A 209 -2.34 -10.66 3.02
CA THR A 209 -2.66 -11.98 3.61
C THR A 209 -1.67 -13.05 3.17
N ILE A 210 -1.42 -13.14 1.87
CA ILE A 210 -0.46 -14.11 1.30
C ILE A 210 0.95 -13.83 1.82
N PHE A 211 1.36 -12.56 1.84
CA PHE A 211 2.68 -12.15 2.34
C PHE A 211 2.89 -12.57 3.79
N LEU A 212 1.95 -12.29 4.69
CA LEU A 212 2.04 -12.66 6.10
C LEU A 212 2.02 -14.17 6.30
N TYR A 213 1.18 -14.89 5.55
CA TYR A 213 1.13 -16.35 5.57
C TYR A 213 2.49 -16.97 5.18
N ARG A 214 3.11 -16.50 4.09
CA ARG A 214 4.43 -16.97 3.64
C ARG A 214 5.55 -16.55 4.59
N THR A 215 5.47 -15.34 5.14
CA THR A 215 6.44 -14.86 6.15
C THR A 215 6.44 -15.76 7.38
N GLU A 216 5.26 -16.08 7.92
CA GLU A 216 5.14 -16.98 9.05
C GLU A 216 5.60 -18.41 8.71
N GLN A 217 5.24 -18.90 7.51
CA GLN A 217 5.69 -20.21 7.03
C GLN A 217 7.22 -20.30 7.02
N ALA A 218 7.92 -19.26 6.53
CA ALA A 218 9.37 -19.22 6.51
C ALA A 218 9.98 -19.10 7.92
N LEU A 219 9.37 -18.31 8.81
CA LEU A 219 9.89 -18.08 10.17
C LEU A 219 9.67 -19.28 11.10
N ARG A 220 8.53 -19.97 10.99
CA ARG A 220 8.10 -21.02 11.94
C ARG A 220 8.20 -22.42 11.36
N GLY A 221 8.43 -22.57 10.06
CA GLY A 221 8.43 -23.85 9.35
C GLY A 221 7.05 -24.54 9.33
N LYS A 222 5.98 -23.82 9.63
CA LYS A 222 4.60 -24.33 9.72
C LYS A 222 3.63 -23.38 9.02
N THR A 223 2.59 -23.94 8.41
CA THR A 223 1.53 -23.19 7.73
C THR A 223 0.37 -22.90 8.66
N ASP A 224 -0.05 -21.64 8.78
CA ASP A 224 -1.28 -21.28 9.48
C ASP A 224 -2.49 -21.29 8.53
N LEU A 225 -3.05 -22.48 8.33
CA LEU A 225 -4.22 -22.68 7.49
C LEU A 225 -5.49 -22.10 8.08
N GLU A 226 -5.57 -21.93 9.41
CA GLU A 226 -6.74 -21.36 10.06
C GLU A 226 -6.84 -19.87 9.75
N PHE A 227 -5.73 -19.15 9.90
CA PHE A 227 -5.62 -17.76 9.47
C PHE A 227 -5.99 -17.63 7.98
N LEU A 228 -5.38 -18.44 7.12
CA LEU A 228 -5.62 -18.36 5.68
C LEU A 228 -7.10 -18.61 5.32
N THR A 229 -7.72 -19.63 5.94
CA THR A 229 -9.14 -19.96 5.75
C THR A 229 -10.05 -18.83 6.22
N ARG A 230 -9.78 -18.25 7.40
CA ARG A 230 -10.56 -17.15 7.96
C ARG A 230 -10.50 -15.91 7.07
N MET A 231 -9.29 -15.50 6.69
CA MET A 231 -9.08 -14.35 5.79
C MET A 231 -9.76 -14.57 4.45
N PHE A 232 -9.61 -15.76 3.86
CA PHE A 232 -10.22 -16.11 2.58
C PHE A 232 -11.74 -15.95 2.58
N GLY A 233 -12.44 -16.43 3.62
CA GLY A 233 -13.90 -16.29 3.71
C GLY A 233 -14.35 -14.82 3.74
N LYS A 234 -13.67 -13.97 4.51
CA LYS A 234 -13.99 -12.53 4.63
C LYS A 234 -13.65 -11.76 3.36
N LEU A 235 -12.49 -12.04 2.78
CA LEU A 235 -12.07 -11.44 1.51
C LEU A 235 -12.95 -11.90 0.34
N SER A 236 -13.45 -13.14 0.35
CA SER A 236 -14.42 -13.61 -0.65
C SER A 236 -15.72 -12.80 -0.60
N ALA A 237 -16.21 -12.46 0.61
CA ALA A 237 -17.36 -11.58 0.78
C ALA A 237 -17.10 -10.16 0.27
N ASN A 238 -15.91 -9.61 0.55
CA ASN A 238 -15.51 -8.30 0.03
C ASN A 238 -15.37 -8.30 -1.50
N PHE A 239 -14.81 -9.34 -2.09
CA PHE A 239 -14.75 -9.49 -3.55
C PHE A 239 -16.16 -9.56 -4.16
N GLY A 240 -17.07 -10.29 -3.54
CA GLY A 240 -18.49 -10.28 -3.91
C GLY A 240 -19.09 -8.87 -3.86
N TRP A 241 -18.77 -8.07 -2.84
CA TRP A 241 -19.19 -6.66 -2.78
C TRP A 241 -18.63 -5.85 -3.96
N TRP A 242 -17.36 -6.02 -4.33
CA TRP A 242 -16.76 -5.35 -5.49
C TRP A 242 -17.50 -5.67 -6.79
N LEU A 243 -17.73 -6.96 -7.07
CA LEU A 243 -18.45 -7.40 -8.27
C LEU A 243 -19.87 -6.82 -8.35
N ASN A 244 -20.55 -6.67 -7.22
CA ASN A 244 -21.95 -6.23 -7.20
C ASN A 244 -22.13 -4.71 -7.08
N ARG A 245 -21.15 -3.98 -6.53
CA ARG A 245 -21.29 -2.54 -6.21
C ARG A 245 -20.38 -1.64 -7.02
N LYS A 246 -19.33 -2.19 -7.65
CA LYS A 246 -18.28 -1.41 -8.34
C LYS A 246 -18.08 -1.81 -9.80
N ASP A 247 -18.86 -2.76 -10.31
CA ASP A 247 -19.03 -3.03 -11.74
C ASP A 247 -20.43 -2.57 -12.19
N ARG A 248 -20.54 -1.30 -12.57
CA ARG A 248 -21.82 -0.62 -12.84
C ARG A 248 -22.71 -1.34 -13.85
N ASN A 249 -22.12 -1.97 -14.86
CA ASN A 249 -22.83 -2.53 -16.00
C ASN A 249 -22.64 -4.05 -16.15
N GLY A 250 -21.98 -4.71 -15.20
CA GLY A 250 -21.65 -6.14 -15.28
C GLY A 250 -20.67 -6.47 -16.42
N ARG A 251 -19.77 -5.54 -16.74
CA ARG A 251 -18.82 -5.65 -17.88
C ARG A 251 -17.42 -6.03 -17.45
N ASN A 252 -17.18 -6.27 -16.16
CA ASN A 252 -15.86 -6.52 -15.57
C ASN A 252 -14.90 -5.32 -15.73
N LEU A 253 -15.46 -4.11 -15.74
CA LEU A 253 -14.73 -2.84 -15.70
C LEU A 253 -15.19 -2.12 -14.43
N PHE A 254 -14.23 -1.80 -13.56
CA PHE A 254 -14.53 -1.37 -12.20
C PHE A 254 -14.27 0.13 -12.01
N GLU A 255 -15.11 0.75 -11.19
CA GLU A 255 -15.00 2.15 -10.78
C GLU A 255 -15.19 2.26 -9.26
N GLY A 256 -14.41 3.12 -8.60
CA GLY A 256 -14.48 3.27 -7.15
C GLY A 256 -14.20 4.67 -6.62
N GLY A 257 -14.29 5.70 -7.47
CA GLY A 257 -13.93 7.05 -7.08
C GLY A 257 -12.42 7.23 -7.07
N PHE A 258 -11.87 7.82 -6.00
CA PHE A 258 -10.45 8.16 -5.95
C PHE A 258 -9.52 6.95 -5.70
N LEU A 259 -9.98 5.87 -5.06
CA LEU A 259 -9.22 4.62 -4.85
C LEU A 259 -7.84 4.83 -4.18
N GLY A 260 -7.74 5.73 -3.20
CA GLY A 260 -6.46 6.06 -2.55
C GLY A 260 -5.55 6.99 -3.37
N LEU A 261 -6.00 7.45 -4.55
CA LEU A 261 -5.25 8.25 -5.51
C LEU A 261 -5.94 9.61 -5.78
N ASP A 262 -6.11 10.40 -4.74
CA ASP A 262 -6.96 11.60 -4.62
C ASP A 262 -7.10 12.45 -5.90
N ASN A 263 -6.01 13.07 -6.36
CA ASN A 263 -6.00 13.99 -7.49
C ASN A 263 -5.31 13.37 -8.74
N ILE A 264 -5.32 12.04 -8.86
CA ILE A 264 -4.78 11.33 -10.04
C ILE A 264 -5.72 11.43 -11.26
N GLY A 265 -6.99 11.76 -11.07
CA GLY A 265 -7.92 12.01 -12.17
C GLY A 265 -7.70 13.38 -12.83
N VAL A 266 -8.30 13.58 -14.01
CA VAL A 266 -8.55 14.93 -14.56
C VAL A 266 -9.79 15.54 -13.89
N PHE A 267 -10.75 14.69 -13.53
CA PHE A 267 -11.95 15.03 -12.79
C PHE A 267 -11.86 14.51 -11.35
N ASP A 268 -12.64 15.11 -10.45
CA ASP A 268 -12.99 14.45 -9.20
C ASP A 268 -13.78 13.18 -9.52
N ARG A 269 -13.14 12.03 -9.29
CA ARG A 269 -13.70 10.71 -9.60
C ARG A 269 -14.84 10.31 -8.66
N SER A 270 -14.97 10.98 -7.51
CA SER A 270 -15.98 10.70 -6.49
C SER A 270 -17.22 11.58 -6.64
N ALA A 271 -17.18 12.59 -7.51
CA ALA A 271 -18.29 13.48 -7.82
C ALA A 271 -18.96 13.13 -9.17
N PRO A 272 -20.22 13.56 -9.39
CA PRO A 272 -20.82 13.53 -10.72
C PRO A 272 -19.95 14.29 -11.73
N LEU A 273 -19.70 13.67 -12.89
CA LEU A 273 -18.85 14.29 -13.91
C LEU A 273 -19.58 15.45 -14.60
N PRO A 274 -18.87 16.53 -14.96
CA PRO A 274 -19.46 17.68 -15.66
C PRO A 274 -20.02 17.30 -17.04
N THR A 275 -19.58 16.18 -17.62
CA THR A 275 -20.06 15.64 -18.89
C THR A 275 -21.39 14.88 -18.79
N GLY A 276 -21.90 14.66 -17.56
CA GLY A 276 -23.04 13.77 -17.30
C GLY A 276 -22.74 12.27 -17.50
N GLY A 277 -21.50 11.93 -17.87
CA GLY A 277 -21.03 10.57 -18.11
C GLY A 277 -20.51 9.85 -16.86
N TYR A 278 -19.73 8.79 -17.07
CA TYR A 278 -19.02 8.05 -16.03
C TYR A 278 -17.62 7.59 -16.49
N LEU A 279 -16.76 7.20 -15.55
CA LEU A 279 -15.39 6.75 -15.82
C LEU A 279 -15.25 5.25 -15.63
N GLU A 280 -14.81 4.56 -16.67
CA GLU A 280 -14.22 3.23 -16.50
C GLU A 280 -12.74 3.42 -16.12
N GLN A 281 -12.39 3.00 -14.91
CA GLN A 281 -11.09 3.28 -14.30
C GLN A 281 -10.10 2.15 -14.56
N ALA A 282 -8.96 2.45 -15.18
CA ALA A 282 -7.97 1.42 -15.50
C ALA A 282 -7.28 0.87 -14.24
N ASP A 283 -7.01 1.74 -13.26
CA ASP A 283 -6.52 1.36 -11.93
C ASP A 283 -7.54 0.56 -11.14
N GLY A 284 -8.80 1.02 -11.07
CA GLY A 284 -9.89 0.28 -10.43
C GLY A 284 -10.03 -1.14 -10.97
N THR A 285 -9.94 -1.29 -12.28
CA THR A 285 -10.01 -2.59 -12.96
C THR A 285 -8.76 -3.45 -12.69
N ALA A 286 -7.56 -2.86 -12.75
CA ALA A 286 -6.31 -3.56 -12.41
C ALA A 286 -6.27 -4.04 -10.95
N TRP A 287 -6.82 -3.25 -10.02
CA TRP A 287 -6.93 -3.61 -8.62
C TRP A 287 -7.78 -4.86 -8.39
N VAL A 288 -8.94 -4.93 -9.05
CA VAL A 288 -9.83 -6.09 -8.94
C VAL A 288 -9.23 -7.31 -9.65
N ALA A 289 -8.49 -7.13 -10.74
CA ALA A 289 -7.73 -8.21 -11.37
C ALA A 289 -6.69 -8.80 -10.41
N LEU A 290 -5.87 -7.96 -9.77
CA LEU A 290 -4.91 -8.40 -8.75
C LEU A 290 -5.64 -9.06 -7.57
N TYR A 291 -6.80 -8.54 -7.16
CA TYR A 291 -7.57 -9.14 -6.08
C TYR A 291 -8.07 -10.54 -6.42
N ALA A 292 -8.58 -10.74 -7.64
CA ALA A 292 -8.97 -12.06 -8.14
C ALA A 292 -7.76 -13.03 -8.15
N GLN A 293 -6.58 -12.58 -8.54
CA GLN A 293 -5.35 -13.38 -8.49
C GLN A 293 -4.95 -13.77 -7.07
N ASN A 294 -5.03 -12.82 -6.12
CA ASN A 294 -4.72 -13.10 -4.72
C ASN A 294 -5.69 -14.14 -4.15
N LEU A 295 -6.99 -14.01 -4.42
CA LEU A 295 -7.98 -15.00 -3.98
C LEU A 295 -7.80 -16.36 -4.66
N LEU A 296 -7.42 -16.38 -5.94
CA LEU A 296 -7.04 -17.60 -6.63
C LEU A 296 -5.85 -18.29 -5.94
N GLU A 297 -4.80 -17.54 -5.63
CA GLU A 297 -3.61 -18.09 -4.97
C GLU A 297 -3.94 -18.67 -3.59
N ILE A 298 -4.74 -17.95 -2.79
CA ILE A 298 -5.20 -18.46 -1.49
C ILE A 298 -6.05 -19.72 -1.68
N ALA A 299 -6.96 -19.74 -2.66
CA ALA A 299 -7.81 -20.90 -2.93
C ALA A 299 -7.01 -22.14 -3.36
N ILE A 300 -5.94 -21.96 -4.16
CA ILE A 300 -5.04 -23.06 -4.56
C ILE A 300 -4.29 -23.61 -3.34
N GLU A 301 -3.78 -22.74 -2.47
CA GLU A 301 -3.12 -23.16 -1.22
C GLU A 301 -4.08 -23.96 -0.33
N LEU A 302 -5.31 -23.49 -0.15
CA LEU A 302 -6.33 -24.21 0.63
C LEU A 302 -6.79 -25.50 -0.05
N ALA A 303 -6.85 -25.53 -1.39
CA ALA A 303 -7.21 -26.73 -2.16
C ALA A 303 -6.19 -27.87 -1.96
N ALA A 304 -4.95 -27.55 -1.60
CA ALA A 304 -3.95 -28.55 -1.25
C ALA A 304 -4.34 -29.36 0.00
N HIS A 305 -5.25 -28.85 0.83
CA HIS A 305 -5.73 -29.48 2.06
C HIS A 305 -7.21 -29.88 1.99
N GLN A 306 -8.05 -29.10 1.29
CA GLN A 306 -9.49 -29.34 1.17
C GLN A 306 -9.96 -29.09 -0.27
N ARG A 307 -10.31 -30.16 -1.00
CA ARG A 307 -10.66 -30.09 -2.44
C ARG A 307 -11.79 -29.12 -2.79
N ALA A 308 -12.68 -28.80 -1.85
CA ALA A 308 -13.79 -27.86 -2.08
C ALA A 308 -13.33 -26.45 -2.54
N TYR A 309 -12.11 -26.04 -2.19
CA TYR A 309 -11.56 -24.76 -2.64
C TYR A 309 -11.16 -24.74 -4.12
N GLU A 310 -11.03 -25.89 -4.79
CA GLU A 310 -10.70 -25.95 -6.22
C GLU A 310 -11.81 -25.36 -7.11
N ASP A 311 -13.08 -25.52 -6.72
CA ASP A 311 -14.20 -24.89 -7.42
C ASP A 311 -14.17 -23.36 -7.25
N LEU A 312 -13.80 -22.86 -6.07
CA LEU A 312 -13.61 -21.43 -5.84
C LEU A 312 -12.41 -20.88 -6.61
N ALA A 313 -11.31 -21.63 -6.68
CA ALA A 313 -10.17 -21.30 -7.54
C ALA A 313 -10.59 -21.17 -9.01
N THR A 314 -11.46 -22.07 -9.49
CA THR A 314 -12.02 -22.00 -10.86
C THR A 314 -12.79 -20.70 -11.10
N ASN A 315 -13.56 -20.24 -10.10
CA ASN A 315 -14.31 -19.00 -10.21
C ASN A 315 -13.36 -17.78 -10.30
N TYR A 316 -12.36 -17.68 -9.41
CA TYR A 316 -11.43 -16.54 -9.40
C TYR A 316 -10.54 -16.50 -10.65
N SER A 317 -10.07 -17.66 -11.14
CA SER A 317 -9.39 -17.75 -12.45
C SER A 317 -10.29 -17.25 -13.58
N GLY A 318 -11.55 -17.70 -13.58
CA GLY A 318 -12.54 -17.27 -14.56
C GLY A 318 -12.81 -15.76 -14.53
N GLN A 319 -12.91 -15.16 -13.34
CA GLN A 319 -13.09 -13.71 -13.18
C GLN A 319 -11.89 -12.94 -13.69
N PHE A 320 -10.67 -13.34 -13.32
CA PHE A 320 -9.44 -12.70 -13.83
C PHE A 320 -9.40 -12.65 -15.36
N ILE A 321 -9.73 -13.76 -16.02
CA ILE A 321 -9.73 -13.85 -17.49
C ILE A 321 -10.78 -12.90 -18.10
N LEU A 322 -11.97 -12.79 -17.50
CA LEU A 322 -13.02 -11.88 -17.97
C LEU A 322 -12.63 -10.41 -17.80
N ILE A 323 -11.96 -10.07 -16.70
CA ILE A 323 -11.38 -8.74 -16.47
C ILE A 323 -10.31 -8.44 -17.52
N GLY A 324 -9.42 -9.41 -17.79
CA GLY A 324 -8.41 -9.29 -18.85
C GLY A 324 -9.03 -9.00 -20.21
N ARG A 325 -10.08 -9.74 -20.59
CA ARG A 325 -10.85 -9.48 -21.82
C ARG A 325 -11.42 -8.07 -21.86
N ALA A 326 -12.04 -7.61 -20.78
CA ALA A 326 -12.67 -6.29 -20.74
C ALA A 326 -11.62 -5.17 -20.84
N MET A 327 -10.55 -5.27 -20.07
CA MET A 327 -9.49 -4.27 -19.99
C MET A 327 -8.65 -4.19 -21.27
N ASN A 328 -8.34 -5.35 -21.88
CA ASN A 328 -7.50 -5.47 -23.06
C ASN A 328 -8.27 -5.45 -24.38
N GLY A 329 -9.59 -5.22 -24.33
CA GLY A 329 -10.46 -5.13 -25.49
C GLY A 329 -9.94 -4.13 -26.54
N LEU A 330 -10.13 -4.46 -27.81
CA LEU A 330 -9.66 -3.65 -28.94
C LEU A 330 -10.66 -2.53 -29.29
N GLY A 331 -10.16 -1.47 -29.92
CA GLY A 331 -10.97 -0.36 -30.44
C GLY A 331 -11.06 0.85 -29.50
N PRO A 332 -11.79 1.92 -29.89
CA PRO A 332 -11.82 3.20 -29.17
C PRO A 332 -12.44 3.13 -27.77
N ALA A 333 -13.10 2.01 -27.47
CA ALA A 333 -13.74 1.73 -26.19
C ALA A 333 -12.83 0.99 -25.18
N GLY A 334 -11.67 0.47 -25.59
CA GLY A 334 -10.76 -0.27 -24.70
C GLY A 334 -9.82 0.65 -23.90
N MET A 335 -9.25 0.17 -22.79
CA MET A 335 -8.33 0.96 -21.96
C MET A 335 -6.91 1.04 -22.53
N TRP A 336 -6.49 0.05 -23.32
CA TRP A 336 -5.19 0.03 -23.99
C TRP A 336 -5.18 0.91 -25.23
N ASP A 337 -4.21 1.82 -25.31
CA ASP A 337 -3.95 2.63 -26.48
C ASP A 337 -2.78 2.06 -27.29
N GLU A 338 -3.05 1.67 -28.54
CA GLU A 338 -2.07 1.00 -29.40
C GLU A 338 -1.02 1.96 -29.96
N GLU A 339 -1.30 3.26 -30.03
CA GLU A 339 -0.34 4.27 -30.47
C GLU A 339 0.64 4.59 -29.34
N ASP A 340 0.10 4.95 -28.16
CA ASP A 340 0.91 5.28 -27.00
C ASP A 340 1.56 4.04 -26.35
N GLY A 341 0.98 2.85 -26.51
CA GLY A 341 1.46 1.65 -25.82
C GLY A 341 1.26 1.74 -24.30
N PHE A 342 0.09 2.22 -23.89
CA PHE A 342 -0.21 2.52 -22.49
C PHE A 342 -1.68 2.34 -22.18
N TYR A 343 -1.99 2.16 -20.88
CA TYR A 343 -3.37 2.11 -20.39
C TYR A 343 -3.85 3.48 -19.92
N TYR A 344 -5.12 3.77 -20.18
CA TYR A 344 -5.79 5.00 -19.76
C TYR A 344 -7.20 4.71 -19.26
N ASP A 345 -7.71 5.59 -18.40
CA ASP A 345 -9.14 5.63 -18.08
C ASP A 345 -9.96 5.94 -19.34
N VAL A 346 -11.19 5.42 -19.38
CA VAL A 346 -12.13 5.68 -20.46
C VAL A 346 -13.32 6.46 -19.92
N LEU A 347 -13.54 7.66 -20.46
CA LEU A 347 -14.76 8.43 -20.24
C LEU A 347 -15.87 7.91 -21.14
N ARG A 348 -17.00 7.55 -20.54
CA ARG A 348 -18.24 7.14 -21.23
C ARG A 348 -19.24 8.28 -21.18
N LEU A 349 -19.62 8.81 -22.35
CA LEU A 349 -20.56 9.91 -22.47
C LEU A 349 -22.02 9.40 -22.54
N PRO A 350 -23.02 10.22 -22.17
CA PRO A 350 -24.44 9.84 -22.22
C PRO A 350 -24.95 9.47 -23.62
N ASP A 351 -24.31 9.98 -24.67
CA ASP A 351 -24.62 9.70 -26.08
C ASP A 351 -24.08 8.33 -26.56
N GLY A 352 -23.37 7.59 -25.70
CA GLY A 352 -22.76 6.31 -25.99
C GLY A 352 -21.33 6.40 -26.53
N ASN A 353 -20.80 7.60 -26.78
CA ASN A 353 -19.42 7.78 -27.19
C ASN A 353 -18.44 7.49 -26.03
N ALA A 354 -17.21 7.18 -26.41
CA ALA A 354 -16.15 6.87 -25.46
C ALA A 354 -14.85 7.54 -25.87
N THR A 355 -14.06 7.97 -24.89
CA THR A 355 -12.78 8.62 -25.12
C THR A 355 -11.81 8.27 -24.00
N ARG A 356 -10.59 7.89 -24.39
CA ARG A 356 -9.49 7.70 -23.43
C ARG A 356 -9.03 9.05 -22.89
N LEU A 357 -8.88 9.13 -21.58
CA LEU A 357 -8.23 10.26 -20.93
C LEU A 357 -6.72 10.02 -20.95
N LYS A 358 -6.02 10.54 -21.97
CA LYS A 358 -4.59 10.29 -22.26
C LYS A 358 -3.63 10.97 -21.27
N VAL A 359 -3.82 10.71 -19.98
CA VAL A 359 -2.96 11.14 -18.88
C VAL A 359 -1.97 10.03 -18.55
N ARG A 360 -0.69 10.26 -18.82
CA ARG A 360 0.41 9.34 -18.48
C ARG A 360 0.66 9.38 -16.97
N SER A 361 -0.07 8.55 -16.23
CA SER A 361 -0.01 8.46 -14.78
C SER A 361 0.18 7.02 -14.29
N MET A 362 0.37 6.87 -12.99
CA MET A 362 0.47 5.60 -12.28
C MET A 362 -0.71 4.65 -12.60
N VAL A 363 -1.87 5.21 -12.92
CA VAL A 363 -3.06 4.47 -13.37
C VAL A 363 -2.75 3.53 -14.53
N GLY A 364 -1.93 3.98 -15.49
CA GLY A 364 -1.55 3.16 -16.63
C GLY A 364 -0.44 2.15 -16.36
N LEU A 365 0.22 2.23 -15.19
CA LEU A 365 1.24 1.29 -14.72
C LEU A 365 0.66 0.17 -13.85
N LEU A 366 -0.41 0.44 -13.11
CA LEU A 366 -1.06 -0.53 -12.22
C LEU A 366 -1.49 -1.87 -12.85
N PRO A 367 -1.80 -1.97 -14.16
CA PRO A 367 -2.06 -3.26 -14.80
C PRO A 367 -0.87 -4.24 -14.71
N LEU A 368 0.37 -3.74 -14.61
CA LEU A 368 1.56 -4.56 -14.36
C LEU A 368 1.45 -5.33 -13.04
N CYS A 369 0.86 -4.71 -12.01
CA CYS A 369 0.75 -5.28 -10.67
C CYS A 369 -0.12 -6.54 -10.62
N ALA A 370 -1.06 -6.68 -11.56
CA ALA A 370 -1.91 -7.87 -11.71
C ALA A 370 -1.17 -9.01 -12.42
N THR A 371 -0.09 -9.47 -11.78
CA THR A 371 0.80 -10.53 -12.26
C THR A 371 1.13 -11.48 -11.12
N THR A 372 0.96 -12.78 -11.35
CA THR A 372 1.35 -13.84 -10.42
C THR A 372 1.91 -15.04 -11.19
N VAL A 373 3.07 -15.53 -10.75
CA VAL A 373 3.66 -16.79 -11.23
C VAL A 373 2.96 -17.97 -10.57
N ILE A 374 2.70 -18.99 -11.38
CA ILE A 374 2.13 -20.26 -10.93
C ILE A 374 3.20 -21.33 -11.05
N GLU A 375 3.68 -21.83 -9.91
CA GLU A 375 4.68 -22.89 -9.85
C GLU A 375 4.12 -24.22 -10.37
N LYS A 376 4.99 -25.11 -10.84
CA LYS A 376 4.60 -26.43 -11.35
C LYS A 376 3.74 -27.21 -10.35
N TRP A 377 4.19 -27.28 -9.10
CA TRP A 377 3.49 -27.99 -8.03
C TRP A 377 2.08 -27.44 -7.79
N GLN A 378 1.88 -26.12 -7.93
CA GLN A 378 0.57 -25.48 -7.76
C GLN A 378 -0.40 -25.98 -8.84
N ARG A 379 0.05 -26.02 -10.11
CA ARG A 379 -0.78 -26.49 -11.22
C ARG A 379 -1.12 -27.98 -11.11
N GLU A 380 -0.14 -28.80 -10.73
CA GLU A 380 -0.31 -30.25 -10.54
C GLU A 380 -1.26 -30.57 -9.37
N ARG A 381 -1.41 -29.66 -8.41
CA ARG A 381 -2.30 -29.83 -7.26
C ARG A 381 -3.77 -29.55 -7.56
N VAL A 382 -4.06 -28.72 -8.57
CA VAL A 382 -5.42 -28.37 -9.02
C VAL A 382 -5.62 -28.71 -10.51
N PRO A 383 -5.60 -30.01 -10.87
CA PRO A 383 -5.71 -30.43 -12.27
C PRO A 383 -7.07 -30.12 -12.89
N THR A 384 -8.16 -30.08 -12.08
CA THR A 384 -9.51 -29.76 -12.58
C THR A 384 -9.60 -28.29 -12.96
N LEU A 385 -9.04 -27.39 -12.14
CA LEU A 385 -8.91 -25.97 -12.48
C LEU A 385 -8.19 -25.80 -13.82
N THR A 386 -7.05 -26.47 -13.98
CA THR A 386 -6.22 -26.39 -15.18
C THR A 386 -7.02 -26.86 -16.40
N ALA A 387 -7.64 -28.03 -16.33
CA ALA A 387 -8.46 -28.57 -17.42
C ALA A 387 -9.63 -27.65 -17.80
N ARG A 388 -10.39 -27.13 -16.82
CA ARG A 388 -11.52 -26.22 -17.06
C ARG A 388 -11.08 -24.89 -17.67
N THR A 389 -9.90 -24.39 -17.28
CA THR A 389 -9.33 -23.15 -17.85
C THR A 389 -8.98 -23.36 -19.32
N PHE A 390 -8.31 -24.48 -19.67
CA PHE A 390 -8.01 -24.81 -21.06
C PHE A 390 -9.27 -25.07 -21.89
N GLU A 391 -10.26 -25.78 -21.35
CA GLU A 391 -11.55 -25.99 -22.02
C GLU A 391 -12.23 -24.64 -22.33
N ARG A 392 -12.17 -23.68 -21.39
CA ARG A 392 -12.69 -22.33 -21.62
C ARG A 392 -11.94 -21.61 -22.75
N PHE A 393 -10.62 -21.69 -22.80
CA PHE A 393 -9.85 -21.11 -23.91
C PHE A 393 -10.14 -21.77 -25.25
N GLN A 394 -10.39 -23.08 -25.29
CA GLN A 394 -10.79 -23.77 -26.53
C GLN A 394 -12.18 -23.32 -27.01
N ARG A 395 -13.12 -23.11 -26.08
CA ARG A 395 -14.49 -22.65 -26.39
C ARG A 395 -14.56 -21.16 -26.71
N MET A 396 -13.66 -20.36 -26.13
CA MET A 396 -13.59 -18.90 -26.29
C MET A 396 -12.14 -18.47 -26.56
N PRO A 397 -11.61 -18.70 -27.78
CA PRO A 397 -10.19 -18.45 -28.12
C PRO A 397 -9.74 -17.00 -27.90
N GLU A 398 -10.65 -16.04 -28.00
CA GLU A 398 -10.37 -14.63 -27.77
C GLU A 398 -9.97 -14.33 -26.32
N LEU A 399 -10.37 -15.17 -25.35
CA LEU A 399 -9.95 -15.03 -23.96
C LEU A 399 -8.45 -15.28 -23.78
N ALA A 400 -7.90 -16.27 -24.50
CA ALA A 400 -6.47 -16.57 -24.43
C ALA A 400 -5.61 -15.44 -25.01
N GLN A 401 -6.15 -14.67 -25.95
CA GLN A 401 -5.47 -13.50 -26.55
C GLN A 401 -5.55 -12.25 -25.67
N SER A 402 -6.43 -12.26 -24.67
CA SER A 402 -6.69 -11.10 -23.82
C SER A 402 -5.82 -11.03 -22.57
N ILE A 403 -4.96 -12.01 -22.33
CA ILE A 403 -4.01 -12.04 -21.21
C ILE A 403 -2.66 -12.55 -21.70
N HIS A 404 -1.66 -12.56 -20.82
CA HIS A 404 -0.38 -13.19 -21.13
C HIS A 404 -0.56 -14.69 -21.43
N ALA A 405 0.00 -15.17 -22.54
CA ALA A 405 -0.04 -16.57 -22.92
C ALA A 405 0.66 -17.44 -21.86
N THR A 406 0.06 -18.57 -21.51
CA THR A 406 0.53 -19.45 -20.42
C THR A 406 0.07 -20.88 -20.67
N GLY A 407 0.79 -21.87 -20.13
CA GLY A 407 0.49 -23.29 -20.34
C GLY A 407 1.51 -24.02 -21.23
N PRO A 408 1.18 -25.24 -21.70
CA PRO A 408 2.05 -26.01 -22.59
C PRO A 408 2.52 -25.18 -23.80
N GLY A 409 3.84 -25.11 -24.02
CA GLY A 409 4.46 -24.27 -25.05
C GLY A 409 4.75 -22.81 -24.64
N HIS A 410 4.24 -22.38 -23.49
CA HIS A 410 4.39 -21.01 -22.96
C HIS A 410 4.82 -21.00 -21.48
N PHE A 411 5.47 -22.06 -21.00
CA PHE A 411 6.07 -22.05 -19.67
C PHE A 411 7.38 -21.28 -19.66
N GLY A 412 7.60 -20.52 -18.59
CA GLY A 412 8.84 -19.83 -18.31
C GLY A 412 9.87 -20.73 -17.63
N VAL A 413 10.85 -20.10 -16.98
CA VAL A 413 11.92 -20.78 -16.23
C VAL A 413 11.34 -21.76 -15.22
N ASN A 414 11.95 -22.94 -15.05
CA ASN A 414 11.52 -24.01 -14.14
C ASN A 414 10.06 -24.46 -14.36
N GLU A 415 9.61 -24.46 -15.61
CA GLU A 415 8.24 -24.79 -16.00
C GLU A 415 7.20 -23.88 -15.30
N ARG A 416 7.53 -22.63 -14.99
CA ARG A 416 6.57 -21.70 -14.37
C ARG A 416 5.52 -21.23 -15.36
N GLY A 417 4.27 -21.25 -14.92
CA GLY A 417 3.18 -20.56 -15.61
C GLY A 417 3.11 -19.12 -15.12
N ILE A 418 2.42 -18.27 -15.87
CA ILE A 418 2.13 -16.91 -15.47
C ILE A 418 0.64 -16.60 -15.65
N LEU A 419 0.09 -15.81 -14.74
CA LEU A 419 -1.22 -15.20 -14.88
C LEU A 419 -0.99 -13.69 -14.85
N ALA A 420 -1.14 -13.00 -15.98
CA ALA A 420 -0.85 -11.58 -16.10
C ALA A 420 -1.75 -10.87 -17.12
N LEU A 421 -2.16 -9.64 -16.81
CA LEU A 421 -2.94 -8.81 -17.73
C LEU A 421 -2.09 -8.35 -18.92
N VAL A 422 -0.80 -8.15 -18.71
CA VAL A 422 0.11 -7.56 -19.68
C VAL A 422 0.97 -8.67 -20.28
N ASN A 423 0.88 -8.83 -21.61
CA ASN A 423 1.72 -9.75 -22.38
C ASN A 423 3.13 -9.16 -22.61
N GLU A 424 4.07 -9.94 -23.18
CA GLU A 424 5.45 -9.50 -23.37
C GLU A 424 5.58 -8.19 -24.16
N ASP A 425 4.83 -8.06 -25.27
CA ASP A 425 4.91 -6.87 -26.13
C ASP A 425 4.46 -5.61 -25.39
N ARG A 426 3.33 -5.68 -24.69
CA ARG A 426 2.83 -4.56 -23.88
C ARG A 426 3.74 -4.29 -22.70
N LEU A 427 4.32 -5.32 -22.08
CA LEU A 427 5.28 -5.18 -20.99
C LEU A 427 6.48 -4.35 -21.44
N ARG A 428 7.10 -4.68 -22.59
CA ARG A 428 8.22 -3.90 -23.14
C ARG A 428 7.86 -2.43 -23.37
N ARG A 429 6.68 -2.16 -23.93
CA ARG A 429 6.22 -0.78 -24.22
C ARG A 429 5.95 0.03 -22.96
N ILE A 430 5.33 -0.58 -21.94
CA ILE A 430 5.09 0.07 -20.66
C ILE A 430 6.42 0.33 -19.94
N LEU A 431 7.31 -0.66 -19.88
CA LEU A 431 8.60 -0.53 -19.21
C LEU A 431 9.49 0.53 -19.89
N ALA A 432 9.50 0.59 -21.23
CA ALA A 432 10.25 1.62 -21.94
C ALA A 432 9.83 3.05 -21.52
N ARG A 433 8.55 3.27 -21.19
CA ARG A 433 8.10 4.57 -20.65
C ARG A 433 8.32 4.69 -19.14
N MET A 434 8.06 3.63 -18.37
CA MET A 434 8.22 3.64 -16.92
C MET A 434 9.66 3.89 -16.48
N LEU A 435 10.63 3.39 -17.26
CA LEU A 435 12.07 3.47 -16.98
C LEU A 435 12.76 4.67 -17.66
N ASP A 436 11.99 5.56 -18.30
CA ASP A 436 12.50 6.80 -18.89
C ASP A 436 12.54 7.92 -17.84
N GLU A 437 13.71 8.55 -17.68
CA GLU A 437 13.92 9.61 -16.68
C GLU A 437 13.20 10.92 -17.02
N SER A 438 12.89 11.15 -18.29
CA SER A 438 12.05 12.25 -18.77
C SER A 438 10.56 12.01 -18.55
N GLU A 439 10.17 10.79 -18.17
CA GLU A 439 8.80 10.37 -17.89
C GLU A 439 8.65 9.99 -16.40
N PHE A 440 8.69 8.71 -16.06
CA PHE A 440 8.33 8.21 -14.73
C PHE A 440 9.54 7.95 -13.82
N LEU A 441 10.71 7.61 -14.37
CA LEU A 441 11.86 7.20 -13.56
C LEU A 441 12.55 8.41 -12.92
N SER A 442 12.34 8.60 -11.63
CA SER A 442 13.07 9.60 -10.84
C SER A 442 14.38 9.00 -10.31
N PRO A 443 15.40 9.80 -9.95
CA PRO A 443 16.52 9.34 -9.13
C PRO A 443 16.11 8.73 -7.77
N TYR A 444 14.84 8.84 -7.40
CA TYR A 444 14.28 8.46 -6.10
C TYR A 444 13.11 7.45 -6.17
N GLY A 445 12.76 6.94 -7.35
CA GLY A 445 11.67 5.95 -7.54
C GLY A 445 10.79 6.24 -8.76
N ILE A 446 9.61 5.61 -8.84
CA ILE A 446 8.63 5.84 -9.91
C ILE A 446 7.66 6.96 -9.50
N ARG A 447 7.58 8.01 -10.32
CA ARG A 447 6.66 9.16 -10.14
C ARG A 447 5.20 8.75 -10.34
N ALA A 448 4.28 9.38 -9.62
CA ALA A 448 2.84 9.14 -9.79
C ALA A 448 2.26 9.71 -11.10
N LEU A 449 2.89 10.75 -11.66
CA LEU A 449 2.56 11.32 -12.96
C LEU A 449 3.84 11.47 -13.76
N SER A 450 3.79 11.19 -15.05
CA SER A 450 4.94 11.41 -15.92
C SER A 450 5.36 12.87 -15.94
N ARG A 451 6.68 13.10 -15.86
CA ARG A 451 7.32 14.40 -16.01
C ARG A 451 7.10 15.00 -17.41
N TYR A 452 6.73 14.21 -18.43
CA TYR A 452 6.28 14.69 -19.74
C TYR A 452 5.19 15.78 -19.63
N HIS A 453 4.29 15.66 -18.64
CA HIS A 453 3.22 16.62 -18.41
C HIS A 453 3.67 17.93 -17.75
N ALA A 454 4.97 18.12 -17.49
CA ALA A 454 5.53 19.42 -17.12
C ALA A 454 5.48 20.39 -18.32
N ASP A 455 5.88 19.90 -19.49
CA ASP A 455 5.93 20.64 -20.75
C ASP A 455 4.65 20.43 -21.58
N HIS A 456 4.00 19.28 -21.44
CA HIS A 456 2.80 18.89 -22.20
C HIS A 456 1.62 18.59 -21.26
N PRO A 457 1.09 19.59 -20.53
CA PRO A 457 -0.02 19.37 -19.62
C PRO A 457 -1.25 18.89 -20.40
N TYR A 458 -1.91 17.87 -19.86
CA TYR A 458 -3.12 17.34 -20.45
C TYR A 458 -4.27 18.34 -20.25
N VAL A 459 -5.05 18.59 -21.30
CA VAL A 459 -6.21 19.49 -21.27
C VAL A 459 -7.42 18.75 -21.84
N PHE A 460 -8.52 18.74 -21.11
CA PHE A 460 -9.79 18.22 -21.57
C PHE A 460 -10.87 19.30 -21.44
N SER A 461 -11.54 19.61 -22.55
CA SER A 461 -12.56 20.65 -22.59
C SER A 461 -13.95 20.06 -22.50
N VAL A 462 -14.77 20.59 -21.59
CA VAL A 462 -16.20 20.28 -21.47
C VAL A 462 -16.94 21.61 -21.60
N GLU A 463 -17.72 21.76 -22.67
CA GLU A 463 -18.39 23.03 -23.00
C GLU A 463 -17.40 24.22 -23.02
N ALA A 464 -17.57 25.21 -22.13
CA ALA A 464 -16.72 26.40 -22.00
C ALA A 464 -15.61 26.25 -20.94
N GLU A 465 -15.56 25.13 -20.22
CA GLU A 465 -14.59 24.89 -19.14
C GLU A 465 -13.45 23.96 -19.62
N ALA A 466 -12.22 24.26 -19.19
CA ALA A 466 -11.03 23.48 -19.51
C ALA A 466 -10.43 22.87 -18.24
N PHE A 467 -10.43 21.54 -18.17
CA PHE A 467 -9.82 20.77 -17.09
C PHE A 467 -8.37 20.46 -17.45
N ARG A 468 -7.42 20.97 -16.66
CA ARG A 468 -5.99 20.85 -16.94
C ARG A 468 -5.29 20.00 -15.89
N LYS A 469 -4.42 19.12 -16.35
CA LYS A 469 -3.53 18.34 -15.49
C LYS A 469 -2.06 18.54 -15.88
N LYS A 470 -1.30 19.13 -14.96
CA LYS A 470 0.15 19.38 -15.07
C LYS A 470 0.93 18.54 -14.06
N TYR A 471 2.17 18.20 -14.41
CA TYR A 471 3.18 17.67 -13.49
C TYR A 471 3.51 18.67 -12.37
N LEU A 472 3.35 18.21 -11.13
CA LEU A 472 3.65 18.94 -9.90
C LEU A 472 4.45 17.99 -9.01
N PRO A 473 5.77 18.17 -8.87
CA PRO A 473 6.59 17.19 -8.20
C PRO A 473 6.49 17.23 -6.67
N ALA A 474 5.87 18.26 -6.09
CA ALA A 474 5.74 18.48 -4.63
C ALA A 474 4.26 18.62 -4.23
N GLU A 475 3.83 19.76 -3.69
CA GLU A 475 2.45 20.03 -3.30
C GLU A 475 1.51 20.20 -4.52
N SER A 476 0.23 19.94 -4.29
CA SER A 476 -0.84 20.15 -5.29
C SER A 476 -1.15 21.65 -5.44
N ASP A 477 -1.52 22.07 -6.66
CA ASP A 477 -2.07 23.41 -6.95
C ASP A 477 -3.61 23.45 -6.88
N THR A 478 -4.23 22.36 -6.41
CA THR A 478 -5.68 22.20 -6.27
C THR A 478 -6.07 21.74 -4.87
N GLY A 479 -7.23 22.18 -4.38
CA GLY A 479 -7.80 21.78 -3.09
C GLY A 479 -8.68 20.52 -3.13
N MET A 480 -8.67 19.75 -4.23
CA MET A 480 -9.40 18.47 -4.30
C MET A 480 -8.97 17.56 -3.14
N PHE A 481 -9.94 16.94 -2.46
CA PHE A 481 -9.71 16.07 -1.30
C PHE A 481 -8.90 16.70 -0.15
N GLY A 482 -9.07 18.01 0.07
CA GLY A 482 -8.43 18.72 1.19
C GLY A 482 -7.04 19.26 0.88
N GLY A 483 -6.46 18.98 -0.29
CA GLY A 483 -5.26 19.64 -0.82
C GLY A 483 -3.92 19.24 -0.20
N ASN A 484 -3.91 18.34 0.80
CA ASN A 484 -2.69 17.93 1.51
C ASN A 484 -1.90 16.84 0.76
N SER A 485 -2.57 15.99 -0.01
CA SER A 485 -1.98 14.87 -0.75
C SER A 485 -1.84 15.22 -2.24
N ASN A 486 -0.79 14.72 -2.90
CA ASN A 486 -0.57 14.95 -4.32
C ASN A 486 -0.05 13.72 -5.09
N TRP A 487 -0.83 13.27 -6.06
CA TRP A 487 -0.50 12.19 -7.00
C TRP A 487 -0.10 12.72 -8.39
N ARG A 488 0.09 14.03 -8.55
CA ARG A 488 0.41 14.68 -9.84
C ARG A 488 1.91 14.79 -10.12
N GLY A 489 2.73 13.99 -9.48
CA GLY A 489 4.17 13.97 -9.71
C GLY A 489 5.03 13.38 -8.60
N PRO A 490 4.66 13.44 -7.32
CA PRO A 490 5.45 12.86 -6.24
C PRO A 490 5.59 11.34 -6.33
N ILE A 491 6.51 10.81 -5.53
CA ILE A 491 6.81 9.39 -5.38
C ILE A 491 6.14 8.88 -4.11
N TRP A 492 5.44 7.76 -4.24
CA TRP A 492 4.68 7.11 -3.17
C TRP A 492 5.18 5.68 -2.98
N MET A 493 5.55 5.33 -1.75
CA MET A 493 6.06 4.00 -1.39
C MET A 493 5.10 2.84 -1.74
N PRO A 494 3.78 2.91 -1.44
CA PRO A 494 2.86 1.79 -1.64
C PRO A 494 2.87 1.21 -3.05
N VAL A 495 2.70 2.07 -4.07
CA VAL A 495 2.59 1.62 -5.45
C VAL A 495 3.94 1.20 -6.02
N ASN A 496 5.02 1.89 -5.62
CA ASN A 496 6.37 1.49 -5.99
C ASN A 496 6.71 0.06 -5.51
N VAL A 497 6.34 -0.29 -4.28
CA VAL A 497 6.54 -1.66 -3.75
C VAL A 497 5.73 -2.69 -4.53
N LEU A 498 4.51 -2.36 -4.96
CA LEU A 498 3.71 -3.26 -5.79
C LEU A 498 4.27 -3.43 -7.20
N LEU A 499 4.87 -2.38 -7.78
CA LEU A 499 5.59 -2.46 -9.06
C LEU A 499 6.85 -3.34 -8.92
N ILE A 500 7.62 -3.19 -7.84
CA ILE A 500 8.76 -4.07 -7.51
C ILE A 500 8.30 -5.52 -7.42
N ARG A 501 7.21 -5.80 -6.67
CA ARG A 501 6.61 -7.15 -6.61
C ARG A 501 6.30 -7.68 -8.02
N ALA A 502 5.67 -6.87 -8.86
CA ALA A 502 5.29 -7.27 -10.22
C ALA A 502 6.51 -7.63 -11.08
N LEU A 503 7.56 -6.80 -11.05
CA LEU A 503 8.81 -7.04 -11.76
C LEU A 503 9.47 -8.34 -11.31
N LEU A 504 9.48 -8.63 -10.01
CA LEU A 504 10.00 -9.89 -9.47
C LEU A 504 9.17 -11.10 -9.94
N GLN A 505 7.84 -10.99 -10.06
CA GLN A 505 7.02 -12.05 -10.65
C GLN A 505 7.37 -12.29 -12.12
N TYR A 506 7.50 -11.23 -12.93
CA TYR A 506 7.92 -11.37 -14.32
C TYR A 506 9.34 -11.93 -14.45
N PHE A 507 10.26 -11.55 -13.55
CA PHE A 507 11.60 -12.12 -13.51
C PHE A 507 11.57 -13.64 -13.25
N LEU A 508 10.76 -14.11 -12.30
CA LEU A 508 10.62 -15.55 -12.05
C LEU A 508 10.13 -16.34 -13.27
N TYR A 509 9.35 -15.70 -14.15
CA TYR A 509 8.86 -16.29 -15.39
C TYR A 509 9.92 -16.23 -16.51
N TYR A 510 10.48 -15.06 -16.81
CA TYR A 510 11.39 -14.88 -17.95
C TYR A 510 12.86 -15.20 -17.66
N GLY A 511 13.30 -15.09 -16.40
CA GLY A 511 14.71 -15.11 -16.01
C GLY A 511 15.54 -14.04 -16.71
N ASP A 512 16.79 -14.37 -16.99
CA ASP A 512 17.77 -13.47 -17.63
C ASP A 512 17.50 -13.20 -19.13
N ASN A 513 16.54 -13.90 -19.73
CA ASN A 513 16.25 -13.79 -21.15
C ASN A 513 15.49 -12.51 -21.50
N PHE A 514 14.64 -12.03 -20.59
CA PHE A 514 13.98 -10.73 -20.78
C PHE A 514 14.90 -9.64 -20.28
N LYS A 515 15.42 -8.84 -21.22
CA LYS A 515 16.17 -7.62 -20.91
C LYS A 515 15.45 -6.40 -21.46
N ILE A 516 15.57 -5.30 -20.72
CA ILE A 516 15.05 -3.98 -21.06
C ILE A 516 16.08 -2.93 -20.67
N GLU A 517 16.08 -1.81 -21.38
CA GLU A 517 16.97 -0.69 -21.08
C GLU A 517 16.53 0.00 -19.79
N CYS A 518 17.47 0.21 -18.86
CA CYS A 518 17.19 0.87 -17.58
C CYS A 518 18.41 1.69 -17.13
N PRO A 519 18.35 3.04 -17.16
CA PRO A 519 17.24 3.85 -17.68
C PRO A 519 17.01 3.70 -19.18
N THR A 520 15.80 3.98 -19.67
CA THR A 520 15.52 4.06 -21.12
C THR A 520 16.44 5.08 -21.79
N GLY A 521 17.01 4.74 -22.95
CA GLY A 521 18.00 5.53 -23.67
C GLY A 521 19.45 5.45 -23.17
N SER A 522 19.74 4.68 -22.11
CA SER A 522 21.10 4.57 -21.51
C SER A 522 22.07 3.59 -22.20
N GLY A 523 21.57 2.70 -23.05
CA GLY A 523 22.25 1.52 -23.59
C GLY A 523 22.43 0.37 -22.60
N LYS A 524 22.07 0.55 -21.32
CA LYS A 524 22.25 -0.46 -20.26
C LYS A 524 21.05 -1.39 -20.21
N LEU A 525 21.22 -2.62 -20.68
CA LEU A 525 20.20 -3.67 -20.61
C LEU A 525 20.26 -4.41 -19.28
N LEU A 526 19.15 -4.39 -18.54
CA LEU A 526 18.95 -5.08 -17.26
C LEU A 526 17.86 -6.16 -17.39
N ASN A 527 17.98 -7.24 -16.62
CA ASN A 527 16.87 -8.16 -16.39
C ASN A 527 15.86 -7.56 -15.38
N LEU A 528 14.70 -8.19 -15.22
CA LEU A 528 13.63 -7.62 -14.38
C LEU A 528 13.91 -7.66 -12.87
N PHE A 529 14.83 -8.51 -12.40
CA PHE A 529 15.30 -8.47 -11.01
C PHE A 529 16.16 -7.23 -10.78
N GLU A 530 17.11 -6.97 -11.68
CA GLU A 530 18.00 -5.80 -11.63
C GLU A 530 17.20 -4.50 -11.74
N VAL A 531 16.15 -4.45 -12.57
CA VAL A 531 15.23 -3.30 -12.63
C VAL A 531 14.49 -3.11 -11.30
N ALA A 532 13.98 -4.20 -10.70
CA ALA A 532 13.30 -4.12 -9.41
C ALA A 532 14.25 -3.62 -8.29
N HIS A 533 15.50 -4.10 -8.31
CA HIS A 533 16.55 -3.68 -7.38
C HIS A 533 16.92 -2.20 -7.59
N GLU A 534 17.10 -1.75 -8.84
CA GLU A 534 17.39 -0.33 -9.15
C GLU A 534 16.29 0.60 -8.62
N ILE A 535 15.01 0.22 -8.72
CA ILE A 535 13.90 1.01 -8.15
C ILE A 535 13.96 1.00 -6.62
N ALA A 536 14.22 -0.15 -6.00
CA ALA A 536 14.36 -0.25 -4.54
C ALA A 536 15.55 0.57 -4.00
N ASP A 537 16.66 0.59 -4.71
CA ASP A 537 17.84 1.41 -4.40
C ASP A 537 17.52 2.89 -4.47
N ARG A 538 16.78 3.33 -5.49
CA ARG A 538 16.33 4.72 -5.63
C ARG A 538 15.40 5.14 -4.49
N LEU A 539 14.47 4.28 -4.09
CA LEU A 539 13.58 4.55 -2.94
C LEU A 539 14.36 4.61 -1.63
N THR A 540 15.33 3.70 -1.44
CA THR A 540 16.17 3.67 -0.24
C THR A 540 17.07 4.90 -0.17
N ARG A 541 17.61 5.34 -1.31
CA ARG A 541 18.48 6.52 -1.46
C ARG A 541 17.85 7.80 -0.93
N ILE A 542 16.51 7.91 -0.90
CA ILE A 542 15.80 9.04 -0.28
C ILE A 542 16.29 9.30 1.14
N PHE A 543 16.56 8.23 1.90
CA PHE A 543 16.93 8.32 3.31
C PHE A 543 18.42 8.25 3.55
N LEU A 544 19.22 7.76 2.60
CA LEU A 544 20.66 7.58 2.78
C LEU A 544 21.43 8.89 2.60
N ARG A 545 22.60 8.96 3.23
CA ARG A 545 23.56 10.04 2.97
C ARG A 545 24.18 9.88 1.59
N ASP A 546 24.24 10.97 0.85
CA ASP A 546 25.00 11.07 -0.39
C ASP A 546 26.50 11.30 -0.13
N ALA A 547 27.27 11.48 -1.21
CA ALA A 547 28.71 11.76 -1.12
C ALA A 547 29.06 13.07 -0.39
N ALA A 548 28.12 14.01 -0.29
CA ALA A 548 28.25 15.24 0.49
C ALA A 548 27.75 15.09 1.94
N GLY A 549 27.33 13.89 2.34
CA GLY A 549 26.78 13.60 3.65
C GLY A 549 25.35 14.10 3.86
N ARG A 550 24.65 14.56 2.80
CA ARG A 550 23.28 15.08 2.85
C ARG A 550 22.28 13.97 2.55
N ARG A 551 21.08 14.06 3.11
CA ARG A 551 19.98 13.13 2.83
C ARG A 551 18.92 13.82 1.97
N PRO A 552 18.45 13.22 0.86
CA PRO A 552 17.37 13.79 0.05
C PRO A 552 16.10 14.07 0.85
N VAL A 553 15.72 13.19 1.79
CA VAL A 553 14.50 13.31 2.61
C VAL A 553 14.38 14.66 3.34
N PHE A 554 15.49 15.27 3.73
CA PHE A 554 15.49 16.58 4.40
C PHE A 554 15.44 17.78 3.46
N GLY A 555 15.59 17.56 2.15
CA GLY A 555 15.58 18.60 1.13
C GLY A 555 16.48 19.79 1.48
N GLY A 556 15.89 20.99 1.45
CA GLY A 556 16.55 22.25 1.78
C GLY A 556 16.67 22.57 3.28
N ALA A 557 16.25 21.69 4.19
CA ALA A 557 16.24 21.98 5.63
C ALA A 557 17.62 21.76 6.27
N ASP A 558 18.51 22.77 6.20
CA ASP A 558 19.92 22.65 6.61
C ASP A 558 20.14 22.22 8.07
N LYS A 559 19.18 22.52 8.97
CA LYS A 559 19.22 22.04 10.36
C LYS A 559 19.24 20.51 10.43
N PHE A 560 18.40 19.84 9.66
CA PHE A 560 18.39 18.37 9.61
C PHE A 560 19.51 17.80 8.73
N GLN A 561 20.16 18.61 7.89
CA GLN A 561 21.25 18.12 7.06
C GLN A 561 22.59 18.10 7.81
N SER A 562 22.91 19.18 8.53
CA SER A 562 24.26 19.40 9.05
C SER A 562 24.39 19.34 10.57
N ASP A 563 23.31 19.57 11.33
CA ASP A 563 23.39 19.65 12.79
C ASP A 563 23.68 18.25 13.38
N PRO A 564 24.76 18.08 14.17
CA PRO A 564 25.15 16.78 14.71
C PRO A 564 24.10 16.16 15.64
N TYR A 565 23.15 16.94 16.18
CA TYR A 565 22.08 16.46 17.03
C TYR A 565 20.81 16.06 16.26
N TRP A 566 20.67 16.49 15.00
CA TRP A 566 19.44 16.30 14.21
C TRP A 566 19.63 15.44 12.95
N ARG A 567 20.83 15.42 12.37
CA ARG A 567 21.11 14.79 11.07
C ARG A 567 20.88 13.27 10.97
N ASP A 568 20.75 12.63 12.13
CA ASP A 568 20.50 11.19 12.26
C ASP A 568 19.11 10.87 12.83
N ASN A 569 18.27 11.88 13.09
CA ASN A 569 16.88 11.70 13.47
C ASN A 569 16.02 11.76 12.21
N LEU A 570 15.75 10.60 11.62
CA LEU A 570 15.05 10.52 10.34
C LEU A 570 13.56 10.82 10.54
N LEU A 571 13.01 11.53 9.56
CA LEU A 571 11.58 11.74 9.41
C LEU A 571 11.08 10.88 8.25
N PHE A 572 9.84 10.42 8.35
CA PHE A 572 9.22 9.56 7.36
C PHE A 572 7.96 10.25 6.89
N TYR A 573 7.95 10.59 5.61
CA TYR A 573 6.94 11.45 5.03
C TYR A 573 5.86 10.66 4.31
N GLU A 574 4.70 11.29 4.10
CA GLU A 574 3.59 10.76 3.30
C GLU A 574 4.06 10.39 1.88
N TYR A 575 4.76 11.31 1.23
CA TYR A 575 5.28 11.17 -0.12
C TYR A 575 6.57 11.99 -0.30
N PHE A 576 7.22 11.80 -1.46
CA PHE A 576 8.50 12.41 -1.74
C PHE A 576 8.47 13.20 -3.05
N HIS A 577 9.18 14.32 -3.06
CA HIS A 577 9.27 15.17 -4.21
C HIS A 577 9.81 14.39 -5.43
N GLY A 578 9.08 14.42 -6.54
CA GLY A 578 9.34 13.56 -7.70
C GLY A 578 10.67 13.76 -8.43
N ASP A 579 11.49 14.73 -8.05
CA ASP A 579 12.72 15.12 -8.75
C ASP A 579 13.94 15.23 -7.81
N ASN A 580 13.75 15.59 -6.54
CA ASN A 580 14.84 15.77 -5.58
C ASN A 580 14.73 14.88 -4.32
N GLY A 581 13.64 14.11 -4.15
CA GLY A 581 13.47 13.18 -3.04
C GLY A 581 13.18 13.82 -1.68
N ALA A 582 12.95 15.14 -1.62
CA ALA A 582 12.54 15.82 -0.38
C ALA A 582 11.23 15.22 0.17
N GLY A 583 11.16 15.03 1.48
CA GLY A 583 9.93 14.60 2.14
C GLY A 583 8.87 15.70 2.15
N ILE A 584 7.64 15.36 1.76
CA ILE A 584 6.48 16.27 1.64
C ILE A 584 5.25 15.62 2.28
N GLY A 585 4.31 16.44 2.76
CA GLY A 585 3.13 15.97 3.49
C GLY A 585 3.46 15.66 4.96
N ALA A 586 2.67 14.80 5.57
CA ALA A 586 2.82 14.44 6.98
C ALA A 586 4.20 13.85 7.29
N SER A 587 4.92 14.39 8.26
CA SER A 587 6.34 14.08 8.48
C SER A 587 6.62 12.94 9.48
N HIS A 588 5.58 12.41 10.13
CA HIS A 588 5.66 11.29 11.05
C HIS A 588 4.89 10.07 10.51
N GLN A 589 4.74 10.00 9.20
CA GLN A 589 4.06 8.93 8.48
C GLN A 589 5.00 7.72 8.33
N THR A 590 5.50 7.21 9.47
CA THR A 590 6.03 5.86 9.60
C THR A 590 4.91 4.81 9.53
N GLY A 591 3.98 5.01 8.58
CA GLY A 591 2.96 4.07 8.15
C GLY A 591 3.49 3.30 6.95
N TRP A 592 2.94 3.53 5.75
CA TRP A 592 3.48 2.86 4.55
C TRP A 592 4.93 3.21 4.24
N THR A 593 5.46 4.34 4.72
CA THR A 593 6.86 4.71 4.45
C THR A 593 7.83 3.81 5.21
N GLY A 594 7.33 3.12 6.25
CA GLY A 594 8.03 2.02 6.90
C GLY A 594 8.40 0.87 5.95
N LEU A 595 7.79 0.77 4.76
CA LEU A 595 8.15 -0.18 3.71
C LEU A 595 9.62 -0.07 3.22
N VAL A 596 10.32 1.04 3.52
CA VAL A 596 11.76 1.12 3.23
C VAL A 596 12.56 0.04 3.98
N ALA A 597 12.13 -0.35 5.19
CA ALA A 597 12.79 -1.40 5.96
C ALA A 597 12.75 -2.78 5.28
N PRO A 598 11.59 -3.32 4.86
CA PRO A 598 11.56 -4.59 4.12
C PRO A 598 12.23 -4.51 2.75
N LEU A 599 12.33 -3.34 2.10
CA LEU A 599 13.14 -3.20 0.88
C LEU A 599 14.63 -3.39 1.16
N ILE A 600 15.17 -2.73 2.19
CA ILE A 600 16.56 -2.91 2.65
C ILE A 600 16.81 -4.36 3.09
N GLU A 601 15.88 -4.95 3.85
CA GLU A 601 15.99 -6.34 4.31
C GLU A 601 16.02 -7.33 3.15
N MET A 602 15.06 -7.21 2.22
CA MET A 602 14.87 -8.15 1.13
C MET A 602 16.05 -8.10 0.15
N PHE A 603 16.40 -6.93 -0.37
CA PHE A 603 17.51 -6.82 -1.34
C PHE A 603 18.90 -6.94 -0.69
N GLY A 604 19.00 -6.79 0.63
CA GLY A 604 20.21 -7.14 1.37
C GLY A 604 20.43 -8.65 1.55
N ARG A 605 19.41 -9.49 1.29
CA ARG A 605 19.47 -10.95 1.42
C ARG A 605 19.30 -11.68 0.08
N LEU A 606 18.48 -11.15 -0.81
CA LEU A 606 18.01 -11.83 -2.01
C LEU A 606 19.00 -11.64 -3.16
N ASP A 607 19.45 -12.75 -3.76
CA ASP A 607 20.20 -12.75 -5.00
C ASP A 607 19.34 -13.28 -6.17
N ALA A 608 19.62 -12.79 -7.38
CA ALA A 608 18.83 -13.10 -8.57
C ALA A 608 18.82 -14.60 -8.90
N SER A 609 19.97 -15.28 -8.75
CA SER A 609 20.12 -16.71 -9.04
C SER A 609 19.29 -17.57 -8.10
N THR A 610 19.44 -17.39 -6.78
CA THR A 610 18.68 -18.10 -5.76
C THR A 610 17.20 -17.80 -5.89
N PHE A 611 16.82 -16.55 -6.15
CA PHE A 611 15.42 -16.20 -6.36
C PHE A 611 14.83 -16.93 -7.57
N LEU A 612 15.56 -16.98 -8.68
CA LEU A 612 15.12 -17.68 -9.88
C LEU A 612 15.06 -19.20 -9.68
N GLU A 613 16.01 -19.79 -8.96
CA GLU A 613 16.04 -21.23 -8.68
C GLU A 613 14.96 -21.65 -7.69
N ALA A 614 14.98 -21.08 -6.48
CA ALA A 614 14.09 -21.45 -5.37
C ALA A 614 12.68 -20.86 -5.52
N GLY A 615 12.49 -19.86 -6.39
CA GLY A 615 11.20 -19.21 -6.59
C GLY A 615 10.79 -18.34 -5.41
N ARG A 616 9.48 -18.15 -5.26
CA ARG A 616 8.89 -17.16 -4.34
C ARG A 616 9.25 -17.38 -2.87
N GLU A 617 9.54 -18.61 -2.44
CA GLU A 617 9.84 -18.93 -1.05
C GLU A 617 11.14 -18.25 -0.56
N SER A 618 12.13 -18.10 -1.44
CA SER A 618 13.42 -17.48 -1.09
C SER A 618 13.30 -16.01 -0.67
N ALA A 619 12.26 -15.29 -1.14
CA ALA A 619 12.01 -13.92 -0.72
C ALA A 619 11.62 -13.78 0.77
N PHE A 620 11.26 -14.88 1.43
CA PHE A 620 10.82 -14.89 2.84
C PHE A 620 11.83 -15.54 3.79
N GLN A 621 12.85 -16.24 3.27
CA GLN A 621 13.80 -16.96 4.10
C GLN A 621 14.77 -16.00 4.80
N ARG A 622 14.79 -16.06 6.14
CA ARG A 622 15.84 -15.43 6.95
C ARG A 622 16.89 -16.50 7.24
N GLN A 623 18.09 -16.36 6.65
CA GLN A 623 19.26 -17.14 7.03
C GLN A 623 19.66 -16.88 8.48
#